data_AF-A0AAE1BXB2-F1
#
_entry.id   AF-A0AAE1BXB2-F1
#
_cell.length_a   1.000
_cell.length_b   1.000
_cell.length_c   1.000
_cell.angle_alpha   90.00
_cell.angle_beta   90.00
_cell.angle_gamma   90.00
#
_symmetry.space_group_name_H-M   'P 1'
#
loop_
_entity.id
_entity.type
_entity.pdbx_description
1 polymer ?
#
loop_
_entity_poly.entity_id
_entity_poly.type
_entity_poly.pdbx_seq_one_letter_code
_entity_poly.pdbx_strand_id
1 'polypeptide(L)'
;MDITEGRRATDDVYDEEDIDDVDDDDDEGQRVHIENVLEMVKAQDVTGCGRRLVCELGSADPRRLTVEELSILNLVGDGVVQGERVLPPGGASGHFKTARGLGESGGNCGLAYHTCPLNGKELMQLVMEYLP
;
A
#
# COMPACT_ATOMS: atom_id res chain seq x y z
N MET A 1 -23.46 33.15 57.45
CA MET A 1 -24.45 33.00 56.36
C MET A 1 -24.22 34.20 55.46
N ASP A 2 -23.58 34.12 54.31
CA ASP A 2 -23.16 32.98 53.51
C ASP A 2 -21.91 33.39 52.70
N ILE A 3 -21.21 32.37 52.22
CA ILE A 3 -19.86 32.41 51.66
C ILE A 3 -20.03 32.42 50.14
N THR A 4 -19.55 33.45 49.44
CA THR A 4 -19.46 33.38 47.97
C THR A 4 -18.10 32.81 47.57
N GLU A 5 -18.16 31.57 47.09
CA GLU A 5 -17.11 30.84 46.40
C GLU A 5 -16.70 31.53 45.10
N GLY A 6 -15.41 31.42 44.75
CA GLY A 6 -14.86 31.86 43.48
C GLY A 6 -13.36 31.57 43.33
N ARG A 7 -12.96 30.31 43.53
CA ARG A 7 -11.73 29.70 42.93
C ARG A 7 -11.91 29.74 41.40
N ARG A 8 -10.95 29.88 40.48
CA ARG A 8 -9.54 29.43 40.30
C ARG A 8 -9.02 30.22 39.07
N ALA A 9 -7.80 30.77 39.08
CA ALA A 9 -6.54 30.16 38.59
C ALA A 9 -6.37 30.16 37.05
N THR A 10 -5.37 30.95 36.64
CA THR A 10 -4.43 30.81 35.51
C THR A 10 -5.02 30.63 34.11
N ASP A 11 -5.07 31.76 33.39
CA ASP A 11 -4.96 31.78 31.93
C ASP A 11 -3.52 31.40 31.55
N ASP A 12 -3.29 30.11 31.35
CA ASP A 12 -2.08 29.61 30.68
C ASP A 12 -2.24 29.88 29.17
N VAL A 13 -1.60 30.96 28.73
CA VAL A 13 -1.27 31.20 27.32
C VAL A 13 -0.26 30.12 26.94
N TYR A 14 -0.71 29.11 26.19
CA TYR A 14 0.20 28.17 25.55
C TYR A 14 0.84 28.89 24.36
N ASP A 15 2.15 29.13 24.47
CA ASP A 15 3.03 29.50 23.36
C ASP A 15 2.87 28.50 22.21
N GLU A 16 2.39 29.00 21.06
CA GLU A 16 2.41 28.30 19.77
C GLU A 16 3.81 28.45 19.14
N GLU A 17 4.86 28.07 19.88
CA GLU A 17 6.22 28.00 19.35
C GLU A 17 6.44 26.63 18.68
N ASP A 18 6.81 26.71 17.40
CA ASP A 18 7.50 25.69 16.61
C ASP A 18 6.69 24.44 16.23
N ILE A 19 5.78 24.60 15.26
CA ILE A 19 5.50 23.51 14.32
C ILE A 19 6.72 23.42 13.42
N ASP A 20 7.60 22.47 13.74
CA ASP A 20 8.73 22.08 12.90
C ASP A 20 8.24 21.89 11.45
N ASP A 21 8.90 22.57 10.52
CA ASP A 21 8.80 22.35 9.09
C ASP A 21 8.94 20.83 8.83
N VAL A 22 7.83 20.15 8.56
CA VAL A 22 7.86 18.76 8.12
C VAL A 22 8.47 18.80 6.72
N ASP A 23 9.72 18.34 6.62
CA ASP A 23 10.46 18.19 5.38
C ASP A 23 9.63 17.41 4.34
N ASP A 24 8.89 18.11 3.48
CA ASP A 24 8.11 17.57 2.35
C ASP A 24 9.01 16.93 1.26
N ASP A 25 10.34 17.01 1.42
CA ASP A 25 11.34 16.43 0.51
C ASP A 25 11.47 14.89 0.65
N ASP A 26 10.92 14.28 1.72
CA ASP A 26 11.01 12.83 1.96
C ASP A 26 10.02 11.99 1.11
N ASP A 27 8.84 12.52 0.72
CA ASP A 27 7.82 11.74 -0.02
C ASP A 27 8.27 11.44 -1.46
N GLU A 28 8.88 12.42 -2.14
CA GLU A 28 9.31 12.24 -3.53
C GLU A 28 10.51 11.28 -3.64
N GLY A 29 11.48 11.42 -2.73
CA GLY A 29 12.61 10.50 -2.63
C GLY A 29 12.15 9.06 -2.40
N GLN A 30 11.25 8.85 -1.43
CA GLN A 30 10.73 7.51 -1.11
C GLN A 30 9.96 6.89 -2.28
N ARG A 31 9.19 7.70 -3.04
CA ARG A 31 8.45 7.23 -4.21
C ARG A 31 9.37 6.78 -5.34
N VAL A 32 10.45 7.51 -5.60
CA VAL A 32 11.47 7.10 -6.58
C VAL A 32 12.14 5.80 -6.15
N HIS A 33 12.46 5.64 -4.86
CA HIS A 33 13.03 4.40 -4.34
C HIS A 33 12.08 3.21 -4.51
N ILE A 34 10.79 3.37 -4.18
CA ILE A 34 9.78 2.31 -4.35
C ILE A 34 9.62 1.95 -5.83
N GLU A 35 9.54 2.94 -6.72
CA GLU A 35 9.42 2.69 -8.16
C GLU A 35 10.61 1.90 -8.70
N ASN A 36 11.83 2.24 -8.27
CA ASN A 36 13.03 1.48 -8.65
C ASN A 36 13.00 0.03 -8.16
N VAL A 37 12.52 -0.20 -6.93
CA VAL A 37 12.33 -1.56 -6.40
C VAL A 37 11.29 -2.32 -7.22
N LEU A 38 10.15 -1.70 -7.52
CA LEU A 38 9.10 -2.32 -8.32
C LEU A 38 9.54 -2.60 -9.76
N GLU A 39 10.36 -1.74 -10.38
CA GLU A 39 10.93 -2.02 -11.69
C GLU A 39 11.90 -3.22 -11.67
N MET A 40 12.70 -3.37 -10.60
CA MET A 40 13.51 -4.59 -10.42
C MET A 40 12.64 -5.84 -10.30
N VAL A 41 11.58 -5.78 -9.49
CA VAL A 41 10.63 -6.90 -9.34
C VAL A 41 9.97 -7.22 -10.69
N LYS A 42 9.48 -6.20 -11.40
CA LYS A 42 8.84 -6.35 -12.72
C LYS A 42 9.79 -6.95 -13.76
N ALA A 43 11.07 -6.55 -13.75
CA ALA A 43 12.08 -7.10 -14.64
C ALA A 43 12.36 -8.59 -14.39
N GLN A 44 12.25 -9.04 -13.13
CA GLN A 44 12.38 -10.44 -12.74
C GLN A 44 11.08 -11.24 -12.89
N ASP A 45 9.92 -10.57 -12.85
CA ASP A 45 8.58 -11.15 -12.96
C ASP A 45 8.18 -11.47 -14.42
N VAL A 46 9.00 -12.27 -15.10
CA VAL A 46 8.81 -12.63 -16.52
C VAL A 46 7.49 -13.37 -16.75
N THR A 47 7.04 -14.14 -15.76
CA THR A 47 5.80 -14.94 -15.82
C THR A 47 4.58 -14.18 -15.31
N GLY A 48 4.74 -12.98 -14.75
CA GLY A 48 3.64 -12.19 -14.18
C GLY A 48 3.12 -12.71 -12.84
N CYS A 49 3.88 -13.56 -12.15
CA CYS A 49 3.55 -14.08 -10.83
C CYS A 49 3.49 -12.99 -9.75
N GLY A 50 4.40 -12.01 -9.78
CA GLY A 50 4.36 -10.88 -8.85
C GLY A 50 3.06 -10.09 -8.98
N ARG A 51 2.65 -9.79 -10.21
CA ARG A 51 1.35 -9.14 -10.47
C ARG A 51 0.16 -10.03 -10.13
N ARG A 52 0.25 -11.34 -10.39
CA ARG A 52 -0.78 -12.31 -9.98
C ARG A 52 -0.99 -12.31 -8.48
N LEU A 53 0.10 -12.36 -7.72
CA LEU A 53 0.07 -12.29 -6.25
C LEU A 53 -0.67 -11.03 -5.79
N VAL A 54 -0.24 -9.85 -6.26
CA VAL A 54 -0.87 -8.57 -5.88
C VAL A 54 -2.35 -8.53 -6.24
N CYS A 55 -2.75 -9.07 -7.40
CA CYS A 55 -4.15 -9.20 -7.77
C CYS A 55 -4.93 -10.10 -6.82
N GLU A 56 -4.43 -11.30 -6.53
CA GLU A 56 -5.12 -12.23 -5.64
C GLU A 56 -5.22 -11.70 -4.21
N LEU A 57 -4.17 -11.02 -3.71
CA LEU A 57 -4.22 -10.31 -2.43
C LEU A 57 -5.24 -9.17 -2.44
N GLY A 58 -5.33 -8.39 -3.52
CA GLY A 58 -6.35 -7.34 -3.67
C GLY A 58 -7.79 -7.86 -3.70
N SER A 59 -7.99 -9.14 -4.07
CA SER A 59 -9.31 -9.79 -4.04
C SER A 59 -9.69 -10.38 -2.67
N ALA A 60 -8.73 -10.49 -1.75
CA ALA A 60 -8.94 -11.10 -0.44
C ALA A 60 -9.59 -10.12 0.56
N ASP A 61 -10.24 -10.66 1.58
CA ASP A 61 -10.71 -9.86 2.72
C ASP A 61 -9.51 -9.36 3.53
N PRO A 62 -9.29 -8.04 3.67
CA PRO A 62 -8.14 -7.49 4.38
C PRO A 62 -7.99 -7.98 5.82
N ARG A 63 -9.10 -8.39 6.47
CA ARG A 63 -9.09 -8.93 7.84
C ARG A 63 -8.54 -10.35 7.93
N ARG A 64 -8.32 -11.00 6.79
CA ARG A 64 -7.78 -12.37 6.68
C ARG A 64 -6.36 -12.40 6.14
N LEU A 65 -5.83 -11.24 5.72
CA LEU A 65 -4.46 -11.13 5.25
C LEU A 65 -3.48 -11.12 6.42
N THR A 66 -2.31 -11.71 6.21
CA THR A 66 -1.20 -11.60 7.16
C THR A 66 -0.58 -10.20 7.12
N VAL A 67 0.28 -9.90 8.09
CA VAL A 67 0.99 -8.61 8.14
C VAL A 67 1.86 -8.43 6.89
N GLU A 68 2.48 -9.50 6.42
CA GLU A 68 3.36 -9.50 5.24
C GLU A 68 2.56 -9.29 3.96
N GLU A 69 1.40 -9.96 3.83
CA GLU A 69 0.48 -9.76 2.71
C GLU A 69 -0.03 -8.30 2.66
N LEU A 70 -0.39 -7.74 3.82
CA LEU A 70 -0.77 -6.33 3.93
C LEU A 70 0.40 -5.41 3.60
N SER A 71 1.62 -5.76 4.00
CA SER A 71 2.82 -4.97 3.70
C SER A 71 3.11 -4.92 2.19
N ILE A 72 2.87 -6.01 1.48
CA ILE A 72 2.95 -6.04 0.01
C ILE A 72 1.90 -5.11 -0.61
N LEU A 73 0.65 -5.16 -0.14
CA LEU A 73 -0.39 -4.25 -0.64
C LEU A 73 -0.08 -2.78 -0.33
N ASN A 74 0.46 -2.50 0.85
CA ASN A 74 0.88 -1.15 1.26
C ASN A 74 2.04 -0.63 0.41
N LEU A 75 3.02 -1.49 0.08
CA LEU A 75 4.12 -1.14 -0.82
C LEU A 75 3.62 -0.76 -2.22
N VAL A 76 2.60 -1.45 -2.72
CA VAL A 76 1.97 -1.13 -4.02
C VAL A 76 1.12 0.14 -3.93
N GLY A 77 0.49 0.37 -2.78
CA GLY A 77 -0.53 1.39 -2.59
C GLY A 77 -1.86 0.99 -3.24
N ASP A 78 -2.81 1.93 -3.27
CA ASP A 78 -4.17 1.66 -3.73
C ASP A 78 -4.25 1.17 -5.18
N GLY A 79 -5.18 0.25 -5.42
CA GLY A 79 -5.45 -0.25 -6.76
C GLY A 79 -6.06 0.83 -7.65
N VAL A 80 -5.79 0.72 -8.95
CA VAL A 80 -6.44 1.58 -9.96
C VAL A 80 -7.47 0.75 -10.68
N VAL A 81 -8.75 1.06 -10.48
CA VAL A 81 -9.86 0.35 -11.12
C VAL A 81 -10.11 0.93 -12.51
N GLN A 82 -10.11 0.07 -13.53
CA GLN A 82 -10.37 0.51 -14.90
C GLN A 82 -11.80 1.06 -15.03
N GLY A 83 -11.92 2.30 -15.53
CA GLY A 83 -13.20 3.01 -15.67
C GLY A 83 -13.32 4.23 -14.75
N GLU A 84 -12.48 4.31 -13.72
CA GLU A 84 -12.23 5.56 -13.03
C GLU A 84 -11.34 6.44 -13.91
N ARG A 85 -11.61 7.74 -14.00
CA ARG A 85 -10.84 8.70 -14.84
C ARG A 85 -9.43 8.99 -14.28
N VAL A 86 -8.82 7.98 -13.68
CA VAL A 86 -7.47 8.01 -13.12
C VAL A 86 -6.60 7.18 -14.05
N LEU A 87 -5.69 7.85 -14.76
CA LEU A 87 -4.66 7.12 -15.50
C LEU A 87 -3.77 6.43 -14.48
N PRO A 88 -3.51 5.11 -14.62
CA PRO A 88 -2.52 4.46 -13.77
C PRO A 88 -1.20 5.20 -13.94
N PRO A 89 -0.41 5.38 -12.86
CA PRO A 89 0.92 5.94 -12.99
C PRO A 89 1.71 5.12 -14.01
N GLY A 90 2.62 5.76 -14.74
CA GLY A 90 3.55 5.02 -15.60
C GLY A 90 4.45 4.08 -14.80
N GLY A 91 5.25 3.27 -15.51
CA GLY A 91 6.25 2.42 -14.86
C GLY A 91 5.70 1.19 -14.14
N ALA A 92 6.50 0.61 -13.26
CA ALA A 92 6.18 -0.62 -12.54
C ALA A 92 5.04 -0.42 -11.54
N SER A 93 5.02 0.69 -10.80
CA SER A 93 3.93 0.98 -9.86
C SER A 93 2.57 0.92 -10.55
N GLY A 94 2.44 1.48 -11.76
CA GLY A 94 1.22 1.38 -12.56
C GLY A 94 0.74 -0.04 -12.82
N HIS A 95 1.68 -0.93 -13.19
CA HIS A 95 1.36 -2.32 -13.46
C HIS A 95 0.88 -3.07 -12.21
N PHE A 96 1.52 -2.85 -11.06
CA PHE A 96 1.11 -3.49 -9.80
C PHE A 96 -0.20 -2.92 -9.26
N LYS A 97 -0.41 -1.60 -9.34
CA LYS A 97 -1.68 -0.96 -8.95
C LYS A 97 -2.85 -1.41 -9.83
N THR A 98 -2.61 -1.57 -11.14
CA THR A 98 -3.62 -2.14 -12.05
C THR A 98 -3.94 -3.58 -11.67
N ALA A 99 -2.92 -4.38 -11.27
CA ALA A 99 -3.13 -5.73 -10.81
C ALA A 99 -3.97 -5.79 -9.53
N ARG A 100 -3.64 -4.96 -8.54
CA ARG A 100 -4.41 -4.84 -7.30
C ARG A 100 -5.85 -4.43 -7.58
N GLY A 101 -6.06 -3.40 -8.39
CA GLY A 101 -7.39 -2.90 -8.76
C GLY A 101 -8.24 -3.94 -9.48
N LEU A 102 -7.63 -4.78 -10.32
CA LEU A 102 -8.32 -5.92 -10.92
C LEU A 102 -8.86 -6.89 -9.84
N GLY A 103 -8.04 -7.23 -8.84
CA GLY A 103 -8.45 -8.06 -7.71
C GLY A 103 -9.58 -7.44 -6.89
N GLU A 104 -9.43 -6.16 -6.53
CA GLU A 104 -10.41 -5.39 -5.75
C GLU A 104 -11.77 -5.29 -6.48
N SER A 105 -11.75 -5.24 -7.82
CA SER A 105 -12.96 -5.24 -8.66
C SER A 105 -13.62 -6.62 -8.83
N GLY A 106 -13.05 -7.68 -8.24
CA GLY A 106 -13.54 -9.06 -8.39
C GLY A 106 -13.14 -9.72 -9.72
N GLY A 107 -12.10 -9.21 -10.38
CA GLY A 107 -11.57 -9.79 -11.62
C GLY A 107 -10.92 -11.16 -11.42
N ASN A 108 -10.81 -11.93 -12.50
CA ASN A 108 -10.16 -13.24 -12.47
C ASN A 108 -8.65 -13.11 -12.66
N CYS A 109 -7.92 -13.04 -11.54
CA CYS A 109 -6.45 -12.92 -11.53
C CYS A 109 -5.74 -14.09 -12.23
N GLY A 110 -6.26 -15.31 -12.12
CA GLY A 110 -5.69 -16.48 -12.80
C GLY A 110 -5.81 -16.40 -14.32
N LEU A 111 -6.90 -15.84 -14.83
CA LEU A 111 -7.07 -15.59 -16.26
C LEU A 111 -6.18 -14.44 -16.75
N ALA A 112 -6.09 -13.37 -15.97
CA ALA A 112 -5.27 -12.20 -16.32
C ALA A 112 -3.76 -12.49 -16.30
N TYR A 113 -3.33 -13.40 -15.42
CA TYR A 113 -1.92 -13.78 -15.23
C TYR A 113 -1.69 -15.28 -15.45
N HIS A 114 -2.24 -15.81 -16.55
CA HIS A 114 -2.25 -17.24 -16.87
C HIS A 114 -0.87 -17.89 -17.05
N THR A 115 0.18 -17.08 -17.23
CA THR A 115 1.55 -17.57 -17.45
C THR A 115 2.21 -17.93 -16.13
N CYS A 116 1.71 -17.40 -15.01
CA CYS A 116 2.18 -17.78 -13.71
C CYS A 116 1.61 -19.16 -13.33
N PRO A 117 2.45 -20.17 -13.07
CA PRO A 117 1.98 -21.51 -12.73
C PRO A 117 1.41 -21.63 -11.32
N LEU A 118 1.70 -20.65 -10.45
CA LEU A 118 1.34 -20.66 -9.03
C LEU A 118 0.19 -19.70 -8.74
N ASN A 119 -0.64 -20.05 -7.77
CA ASN A 119 -1.61 -19.12 -7.18
C ASN A 119 -0.97 -18.26 -6.09
N GLY A 120 -1.68 -17.23 -5.63
CA GLY A 120 -1.23 -16.25 -4.64
C GLY A 120 -0.86 -16.88 -3.30
N LYS A 121 -1.57 -17.93 -2.86
CA LYS A 121 -1.22 -18.65 -1.63
C LYS A 121 0.11 -19.40 -1.75
N GLU A 122 0.32 -20.07 -2.89
CA GLU A 122 1.59 -20.77 -3.17
C GLU A 122 2.74 -19.77 -3.32
N LEU A 123 2.50 -18.63 -3.96
CA LEU A 123 3.48 -17.55 -4.08
C LEU A 123 3.85 -16.95 -2.73
N MET A 124 2.87 -16.67 -1.87
CA MET A 124 3.15 -16.17 -0.52
C MET A 124 3.93 -17.18 0.31
N GLN A 125 3.62 -18.48 0.19
CA GLN A 125 4.38 -19.49 0.89
C GLN A 125 5.86 -19.47 0.48
N LEU A 126 6.16 -19.31 -0.82
CA LEU A 126 7.54 -19.17 -1.29
C LEU A 126 8.18 -17.89 -0.78
N VAL A 127 7.48 -16.75 -0.82
CA VAL A 127 8.01 -15.48 -0.28
C VAL A 127 8.39 -15.65 1.19
N MET A 128 7.54 -16.27 1.99
CA MET A 128 7.79 -16.48 3.42
C MET A 128 8.92 -17.48 3.69
N GLU A 129 9.19 -18.43 2.79
CA GLU A 129 10.34 -19.35 2.91
C GLU A 129 11.68 -18.63 2.73
N TYR A 130 11.70 -17.54 1.94
CA TYR A 130 12.91 -16.76 1.66
C TYR A 130 13.14 -15.59 2.63
N LEU A 131 12.16 -15.22 3.46
CA LEU A 131 12.29 -14.19 4.47
C LEU A 131 12.73 -14.82 5.81
N PRO A 132 13.92 -14.50 6.34
CA PRO A 132 14.46 -15.08 7.58
C PRO A 132 13.75 -14.60 8.86
#